data_AF-A0A956L102-F1
#
_entry.id   AF-A0A956L102-F1
#
_cell.length_a   1.000
_cell.length_b   1.000
_cell.length_c   1.000
_cell.angle_alpha   90.00
_cell.angle_beta   90.00
_cell.angle_gamma   90.00
#
_symmetry.space_group_name_H-M   'P 1'
#
loop_
_entity.id
_entity.type
_entity.pdbx_description
1 polymer ?
#
loop_
_entity_poly.entity_id
_entity_poly.type
_entity_poly.pdbx_seq_one_letter_code
_entity_poly.pdbx_strand_id
1 'polypeptide(L)'
;LRRIDKGGTADECIATAAKLREAGILHSVMVLLGIGGTARSREHAAATGRVLSRMDPPYVGALTTTVVPGTPLAQAQARGEFTLPGKFALLQELRDIVAGCELTACRFSANHASNYLPLRADLPTDKGPLLAMLDQVLQARDERLLKPEALRGL
;
A
#
# COMPACT_ATOMS: atom_id res chain seq x y z
N LEU A 1 8.96 8.16 6.16
CA LEU A 1 8.09 9.12 6.88
C LEU A 1 8.63 10.55 6.78
N ARG A 2 9.81 10.88 7.32
CA ARG A 2 10.40 12.24 7.21
C ARG A 2 10.52 12.78 5.79
N ARG A 3 10.96 11.94 4.84
CA ARG A 3 11.13 12.34 3.41
C ARG A 3 9.85 12.77 2.70
N ILE A 4 8.68 12.42 3.25
CA ILE A 4 7.38 12.76 2.68
C ILE A 4 6.59 13.70 3.61
N ASP A 5 7.26 14.24 4.62
CA ASP A 5 6.68 15.11 5.63
C ASP A 5 5.32 14.62 6.16
N LYS A 6 5.25 13.34 6.56
CA LYS A 6 3.99 12.71 6.99
C LYS A 6 3.40 13.37 8.26
N GLY A 7 4.18 14.16 8.99
CA GLY A 7 3.74 14.78 10.25
C GLY A 7 3.61 13.82 11.44
N GLY A 8 4.07 12.57 11.31
CA GLY A 8 4.00 11.57 12.39
C GLY A 8 4.95 10.39 12.20
N THR A 9 5.13 9.63 13.27
CA THR A 9 6.01 8.46 13.38
C THR A 9 5.21 7.15 13.33
N ALA A 10 5.90 6.04 13.05
CA ALA A 10 5.26 4.73 13.06
C ALA A 10 4.70 4.37 14.45
N ASP A 11 5.44 4.68 15.52
CA ASP A 11 5.02 4.37 16.89
C ASP A 11 3.82 5.21 17.34
N GLU A 12 3.73 6.49 16.93
CA GLU A 12 2.54 7.31 17.19
C GLU A 12 1.31 6.73 16.47
N CYS A 13 1.45 6.31 15.22
CA CYS A 13 0.34 5.68 14.51
C CYS A 13 -0.09 4.36 15.17
N ILE A 14 0.86 3.54 15.65
CA ILE A 14 0.57 2.27 16.35
C ILE A 14 -0.14 2.53 17.69
N ALA A 15 0.37 3.48 18.47
CA ALA A 15 -0.25 3.88 19.74
C ALA A 15 -1.67 4.43 19.53
N THR A 16 -1.88 5.18 18.44
CA THR A 16 -3.21 5.70 18.08
C THR A 16 -4.17 4.55 17.72
N ALA A 17 -3.74 3.58 16.94
CA ALA A 17 -4.56 2.41 16.60
C ALA A 17 -4.95 1.60 17.85
N ALA A 18 -4.04 1.45 18.82
CA ALA A 18 -4.32 0.79 20.09
C ALA A 18 -5.41 1.53 20.89
N LYS A 19 -5.29 2.85 21.04
CA LYS A 19 -6.32 3.68 21.71
C LYS A 19 -7.68 3.57 21.04
N LEU A 20 -7.72 3.54 19.70
CA LEU A 20 -8.97 3.38 18.96
C LEU A 20 -9.62 2.02 19.24
N ARG A 21 -8.84 0.93 19.32
CA ARG A 21 -9.34 -0.40 19.69
C ARG A 21 -9.85 -0.43 21.14
N GLU A 22 -9.08 0.10 22.09
CA GLU A 22 -9.48 0.16 23.50
C GLU A 22 -10.80 0.94 23.69
N ALA A 23 -11.01 1.98 22.88
CA ALA A 23 -12.24 2.76 22.87
C ALA A 23 -13.40 2.10 22.08
N GLY A 24 -13.19 0.94 21.45
CA GLY A 24 -14.20 0.28 20.62
C GLY A 24 -14.52 1.02 19.31
N ILE A 25 -13.63 1.91 18.84
CA ILE A 25 -13.83 2.72 17.64
C ILE A 25 -13.30 1.97 16.41
N LEU A 26 -14.20 1.71 15.46
CA LEU A 26 -13.84 1.20 14.15
C LEU A 26 -13.00 2.24 13.39
N HIS A 27 -11.91 1.78 12.80
CA HIS A 27 -10.99 2.65 12.06
C HIS A 27 -10.42 1.93 10.83
N SER A 28 -9.96 2.71 9.86
CA SER A 28 -9.31 2.21 8.66
C SER A 28 -7.92 2.82 8.51
N VAL A 29 -6.95 2.00 8.12
CA VAL A 29 -5.57 2.46 7.87
C VAL A 29 -5.32 2.51 6.37
N MET A 30 -4.86 3.66 5.90
CA MET A 30 -4.47 3.85 4.50
C MET A 30 -2.97 3.70 4.29
N VAL A 31 -2.60 3.01 3.21
CA VAL A 31 -1.22 2.81 2.77
C VAL A 31 -1.06 3.37 1.36
N LEU A 32 0.06 4.05 1.10
CA LEU A 32 0.40 4.59 -0.22
C LEU A 32 1.49 3.75 -0.88
N LEU A 33 1.11 2.89 -1.83
CA LEU A 33 2.03 2.17 -2.69
C LEU A 33 2.87 3.16 -3.52
N GLY A 34 4.15 2.86 -3.70
CA GLY A 34 5.09 3.64 -4.48
C GLY A 34 5.65 4.88 -3.79
N ILE A 35 5.19 5.20 -2.57
CA ILE A 35 5.59 6.44 -1.87
C ILE A 35 7.07 6.46 -1.50
N GLY A 36 7.71 5.29 -1.38
CA GLY A 36 9.15 5.14 -1.19
C GLY A 36 9.98 5.36 -2.47
N GLY A 37 9.32 5.43 -3.63
CA GLY A 37 9.97 5.38 -4.94
C GLY A 37 10.57 4.00 -5.24
N THR A 38 11.09 3.82 -6.45
CA THR A 38 11.75 2.57 -6.87
C THR A 38 12.88 2.15 -5.92
N ALA A 39 13.69 3.11 -5.49
CA ALA A 39 14.88 2.89 -4.68
C ALA A 39 14.58 2.28 -3.29
N ARG A 40 13.39 2.54 -2.72
CA ARG A 40 13.05 2.11 -1.35
C ARG A 40 11.80 1.25 -1.27
N SER A 41 11.34 0.71 -2.39
CA SER A 41 10.07 -0.02 -2.44
C SER A 41 10.08 -1.25 -1.50
N ARG A 42 11.17 -2.03 -1.47
CA ARG A 42 11.31 -3.17 -0.54
C ARG A 42 11.32 -2.76 0.93
N GLU A 43 12.06 -1.69 1.25
CA GLU A 43 12.10 -1.15 2.61
C GLU A 43 10.72 -0.67 3.05
N HIS A 44 10.02 0.01 2.14
CA HIS A 44 8.66 0.49 2.36
C HIS A 44 7.71 -0.67 2.59
N ALA A 45 7.72 -1.70 1.74
CA ALA A 45 6.86 -2.87 1.90
C ALA A 45 7.07 -3.56 3.25
N ALA A 46 8.33 -3.86 3.60
CA ALA A 46 8.67 -4.53 4.85
C ALA A 46 8.30 -3.69 6.08
N ALA A 47 8.55 -2.38 6.04
CA ALA A 47 8.18 -1.49 7.13
C ALA A 47 6.66 -1.37 7.28
N THR A 48 5.94 -1.22 6.18
CA THR A 48 4.48 -1.13 6.17
C THR A 48 3.85 -2.42 6.69
N GLY A 49 4.29 -3.59 6.23
CA GLY A 49 3.82 -4.88 6.74
C GLY A 49 3.96 -4.97 8.26
N ARG A 50 5.16 -4.69 8.80
CA ARG A 50 5.40 -4.67 10.26
C ARG A 50 4.50 -3.69 11.01
N VAL A 51 4.34 -2.47 10.49
CA VAL A 51 3.53 -1.43 11.14
C VAL A 51 2.05 -1.82 11.13
N LEU A 52 1.54 -2.35 10.01
CA LEU A 52 0.17 -2.87 9.93
C LEU A 52 -0.04 -4.02 10.91
N SER A 53 0.88 -4.99 11.02
CA SER A 53 0.76 -6.07 12.00
C SER A 53 0.71 -5.56 13.44
N ARG A 54 1.50 -4.54 13.77
CA ARG A 54 1.48 -3.92 15.11
C ARG A 54 0.21 -3.10 15.35
N MET A 55 -0.36 -2.52 14.29
CA MET A 55 -1.62 -1.79 14.36
C MET A 55 -2.83 -2.72 14.45
N ASP A 56 -2.81 -3.89 13.79
CA ASP A 56 -3.92 -4.83 13.65
C ASP A 56 -5.31 -4.15 13.48
N PRO A 57 -5.48 -3.30 12.45
CA PRO A 57 -6.72 -2.56 12.24
C PRO A 57 -7.81 -3.44 11.63
N PRO A 58 -9.10 -3.10 11.81
CA PRO A 58 -10.19 -3.86 11.20
C PRO A 58 -10.30 -3.65 9.67
N TYR A 59 -9.73 -2.55 9.16
CA TYR A 59 -9.74 -2.22 7.73
C TYR A 59 -8.40 -1.66 7.26
N VAL A 60 -7.94 -2.10 6.08
CA VAL A 60 -6.80 -1.52 5.37
C VAL A 60 -7.18 -1.17 3.94
N GLY A 61 -6.83 0.05 3.53
CA GLY A 61 -6.94 0.51 2.15
C GLY A 61 -5.56 0.82 1.56
N ALA A 62 -5.12 0.04 0.59
CA ALA A 62 -3.95 0.35 -0.23
C ALA A 62 -4.36 1.24 -1.41
N LEU A 63 -3.68 2.36 -1.58
CA LEU A 63 -3.82 3.29 -2.69
C LEU A 63 -2.47 3.42 -3.40
N THR A 64 -2.46 3.88 -4.65
CA THR A 64 -1.21 4.12 -5.39
C THR A 64 -0.88 5.60 -5.35
N THR A 65 0.38 5.92 -5.08
CA THR A 65 0.89 7.30 -5.10
C THR A 65 0.73 7.90 -6.49
N THR A 66 0.13 9.09 -6.55
CA THR A 66 0.04 9.90 -7.77
C THR A 66 0.96 11.11 -7.65
N VAL A 67 1.81 11.33 -8.63
CA VAL A 67 2.69 12.49 -8.69
C VAL A 67 1.93 13.66 -9.32
N VAL A 68 1.49 14.60 -8.48
CA VAL A 68 0.67 15.74 -8.90
C VAL A 68 1.56 16.96 -9.19
N PRO A 69 1.41 17.63 -10.34
CA PRO A 69 2.17 18.84 -10.67
C PRO A 69 2.10 19.91 -9.56
N GLY A 70 3.20 20.63 -9.35
CA GLY A 70 3.30 21.67 -8.31
C GLY A 70 3.56 21.15 -6.89
N THR A 71 3.50 19.84 -6.64
CA THR A 71 3.81 19.26 -5.32
C THR A 71 5.31 19.06 -5.11
N PRO A 72 5.79 18.99 -3.84
CA PRO A 72 7.19 18.64 -3.55
C PRO A 72 7.62 17.31 -4.17
N LEU A 73 6.72 16.34 -4.26
CA LEU A 73 7.01 15.04 -4.88
C LEU A 73 7.25 15.16 -6.39
N ALA A 74 6.46 15.99 -7.10
CA ALA A 74 6.68 16.26 -8.51
C ALA A 74 8.01 16.99 -8.76
N GLN A 75 8.39 17.91 -7.88
CA GLN A 75 9.69 18.58 -7.96
C GLN A 75 10.85 17.60 -7.73
N ALA A 76 10.75 16.71 -6.74
CA ALA A 76 11.74 15.67 -6.50
C ALA A 76 11.86 14.72 -7.70
N GLN A 77 10.75 14.37 -8.35
CA GLN A 77 10.77 13.56 -9.56
C GLN A 77 11.44 14.29 -10.73
N ALA A 78 11.14 15.58 -10.92
CA ALA A 78 11.77 16.39 -11.97
C ALA A 78 13.29 16.55 -11.77
N ARG A 79 13.76 16.53 -10.52
CA ARG A 79 15.21 16.53 -10.18
C ARG A 79 15.85 15.14 -10.25
N GLY A 80 15.10 14.07 -10.53
CA GLY A 80 15.60 12.69 -10.55
C GLY A 80 15.86 12.08 -9.16
N GLU A 81 15.41 12.75 -8.09
CA GLU A 81 15.57 12.27 -6.70
C GLU A 81 14.49 11.24 -6.30
N PHE A 82 13.41 11.18 -7.07
CA PHE A 82 12.30 10.26 -6.89
C PHE A 82 11.87 9.68 -8.24
N THR A 83 11.60 8.39 -8.28
CA THR A 83 11.00 7.73 -9.43
C THR A 83 9.84 6.89 -8.93
N LEU A 84 8.62 7.18 -9.42
CA LEU A 84 7.46 6.35 -9.13
C LEU A 84 7.69 4.94 -9.71
N PRO A 85 7.46 3.85 -8.95
CA PRO A 85 7.59 2.52 -9.49
C PRO A 85 6.56 2.25 -10.60
N GLY A 86 6.96 1.47 -11.61
CA GLY A 86 6.04 1.02 -12.66
C GLY A 86 4.98 0.05 -12.13
N LYS A 87 3.96 -0.22 -12.96
CA LYS A 87 2.76 -0.99 -12.61
C LYS A 87 3.05 -2.31 -11.87
N PHE A 88 3.93 -3.13 -12.43
CA PHE A 88 4.29 -4.42 -11.84
C PHE A 88 5.16 -4.28 -10.58
N ALA A 89 5.98 -3.24 -10.48
CA ALA A 89 6.75 -2.99 -9.26
C ALA A 89 5.84 -2.55 -8.10
N LEU A 90 4.78 -1.80 -8.39
CA LEU A 90 3.74 -1.48 -7.40
C LEU A 90 2.96 -2.72 -6.95
N LEU A 91 2.65 -3.64 -7.87
CA LEU A 91 2.03 -4.92 -7.52
C LEU A 91 2.97 -5.81 -6.70
N GLN A 92 4.27 -5.82 -7.01
CA GLN A 92 5.26 -6.51 -6.19
C GLN A 92 5.31 -5.91 -4.79
N GLU A 93 5.31 -4.59 -4.67
CA GLU A 93 5.28 -3.92 -3.37
C GLU A 93 4.02 -4.27 -2.58
N LEU A 94 2.85 -4.28 -3.21
CA LEU A 94 1.59 -4.71 -2.61
C LEU A 94 1.66 -6.16 -2.12
N ARG A 95 2.18 -7.06 -2.96
CA ARG A 95 2.38 -8.48 -2.62
C ARG A 95 3.31 -8.63 -1.42
N ASP A 96 4.41 -7.89 -1.37
CA ASP A 96 5.37 -7.95 -0.27
C ASP A 96 4.78 -7.39 1.04
N ILE A 97 3.94 -6.36 0.97
CA ILE A 97 3.17 -5.86 2.13
C ILE A 97 2.23 -6.94 2.66
N VAL A 98 1.42 -7.55 1.79
CA VAL A 98 0.46 -8.60 2.17
C VAL A 98 1.19 -9.81 2.77
N ALA A 99 2.31 -10.21 2.17
CA ALA A 99 3.12 -11.31 2.68
C ALA A 99 3.67 -11.02 4.09
N GLY A 100 4.12 -9.79 4.31
CA GLY A 100 4.73 -9.35 5.56
C GLY A 100 3.78 -8.89 6.66
N CYS A 101 2.47 -8.79 6.40
CA CYS A 101 1.49 -8.40 7.42
C CYS A 101 0.88 -9.63 8.11
N GLU A 102 0.74 -9.56 9.43
CA GLU A 102 0.11 -10.56 10.29
C GLU A 102 -1.06 -9.86 10.98
N LEU A 103 -2.27 -10.11 10.50
CA LEU A 103 -3.50 -9.45 10.92
C LEU A 103 -4.50 -10.50 11.42
N THR A 104 -5.26 -10.17 12.45
CA THR A 104 -6.15 -11.15 13.11
C THR A 104 -7.56 -11.17 12.52
N ALA A 105 -8.10 -10.00 12.17
CA ALA A 105 -9.42 -9.84 11.57
C ALA A 105 -9.50 -8.52 10.79
N CYS A 106 -8.91 -8.49 9.59
CA CYS A 106 -8.81 -7.28 8.79
C CYS A 106 -9.42 -7.46 7.40
N ARG A 107 -10.30 -6.53 7.01
CA ARG A 107 -10.71 -6.37 5.62
C ARG A 107 -9.67 -5.55 4.87
N PHE A 108 -8.88 -6.20 4.03
CA PHE A 108 -7.85 -5.58 3.20
C PHE A 108 -8.40 -5.27 1.80
N SER A 109 -8.12 -4.08 1.29
CA SER A 109 -8.56 -3.68 -0.05
C SER A 109 -7.52 -2.86 -0.80
N ALA A 110 -7.43 -3.08 -2.10
CA ALA A 110 -6.72 -2.21 -3.04
C ALA A 110 -7.62 -1.86 -4.23
N ASN A 111 -8.89 -1.53 -3.96
CA ASN A 111 -9.91 -1.26 -4.98
C ASN A 111 -10.12 0.25 -5.26
N HIS A 112 -9.30 1.13 -4.68
CA HIS A 112 -9.33 2.55 -5.00
C HIS A 112 -9.05 2.77 -6.49
N ALA A 113 -9.65 3.80 -7.10
CA ALA A 113 -9.57 4.03 -8.54
C ALA A 113 -8.15 4.26 -9.06
N SER A 114 -7.22 4.62 -8.16
CA SER A 114 -5.79 4.76 -8.41
C SER A 114 -5.03 3.44 -8.57
N ASN A 115 -5.62 2.26 -8.32
CA ASN A 115 -4.87 0.99 -8.34
C ASN A 115 -4.98 0.26 -9.69
N TYR A 116 -3.93 -0.48 -10.04
CA TYR A 116 -3.89 -1.28 -11.28
C TYR A 116 -4.69 -2.58 -11.20
N LEU A 117 -4.80 -3.17 -10.01
CA LEU A 117 -5.48 -4.44 -9.80
C LEU A 117 -6.45 -4.31 -8.62
N PRO A 118 -7.75 -4.10 -8.89
CA PRO A 118 -8.75 -4.06 -7.84
C PRO A 118 -8.83 -5.40 -7.11
N LEU A 119 -8.64 -5.39 -5.80
CA LEU A 119 -8.75 -6.58 -4.97
C LEU A 119 -9.34 -6.26 -3.60
N ARG A 120 -9.92 -7.29 -2.99
CA ARG A 120 -10.41 -7.32 -1.61
C ARG A 120 -10.10 -8.70 -1.03
N ALA A 121 -9.80 -8.75 0.25
CA ALA A 121 -9.49 -9.98 0.96
C ALA A 121 -9.78 -9.80 2.46
N ASP A 122 -10.29 -10.84 3.11
CA ASP A 122 -10.39 -10.91 4.56
C ASP A 122 -9.17 -11.66 5.10
N LEU A 123 -8.28 -10.95 5.80
CA LEU A 123 -7.05 -11.51 6.36
C LEU A 123 -7.28 -11.95 7.82
N PRO A 124 -6.78 -13.15 8.22
CA PRO A 124 -5.79 -13.97 7.50
C PRO A 124 -6.35 -15.00 6.51
N THR A 125 -7.66 -15.24 6.50
CA THR A 125 -8.33 -16.31 5.73
C THR A 125 -7.94 -16.33 4.25
N ASP A 126 -7.95 -15.17 3.60
CA ASP A 126 -7.69 -15.03 2.17
C ASP A 126 -6.22 -14.76 1.82
N LYS A 127 -5.30 -14.76 2.81
CA LYS A 127 -3.88 -14.38 2.59
C LYS A 127 -3.21 -15.27 1.54
N GLY A 128 -3.38 -16.59 1.65
CA GLY A 128 -2.79 -17.55 0.71
C GLY A 128 -3.31 -17.37 -0.73
N PRO A 129 -4.63 -17.44 -0.97
CA PRO A 129 -5.21 -17.20 -2.29
C PRO A 129 -4.85 -15.83 -2.89
N LEU A 130 -4.85 -14.77 -2.07
CA LEU A 130 -4.46 -13.43 -2.51
C LEU A 130 -3.01 -13.39 -3.00
N LEU A 131 -2.08 -13.97 -2.25
CA LEU A 131 -0.67 -14.03 -2.65
C LEU A 131 -0.47 -14.84 -3.92
N ALA A 132 -1.14 -15.99 -4.05
CA ALA A 132 -1.07 -16.81 -5.26
C ALA A 132 -1.56 -16.05 -6.51
N MET A 133 -2.66 -15.31 -6.39
CA MET A 133 -3.19 -14.48 -7.48
C MET A 133 -2.20 -13.36 -7.87
N LEU A 134 -1.63 -12.67 -6.88
CA LEU A 134 -0.63 -11.64 -7.13
C LEU A 134 0.62 -12.22 -7.81
N ASP A 135 1.10 -13.38 -7.35
CA ASP A 135 2.25 -14.07 -7.93
C ASP A 135 1.98 -14.49 -9.39
N GLN A 136 0.76 -14.96 -9.71
CA GLN A 136 0.36 -15.26 -11.10
C GLN A 136 0.39 -14.02 -12.01
N VAL A 137 -0.18 -12.89 -11.55
CA VAL A 137 -0.19 -11.63 -12.31
C VAL A 137 1.23 -11.12 -12.53
N LEU A 138 2.08 -11.20 -11.49
CA LEU A 138 3.49 -10.78 -11.55
C LEU A 138 4.33 -11.67 -12.46
N GLN A 139 4.05 -12.98 -12.53
CA GLN A 139 4.72 -13.91 -13.44
C GLN A 139 4.29 -13.69 -14.90
N ALA A 140 2.98 -13.53 -15.14
CA ALA A 140 2.45 -13.33 -16.48
C ALA A 140 2.93 -12.00 -17.10
N ARG A 141 3.09 -10.95 -16.27
CA ARG A 141 3.41 -9.58 -16.70
C ARG A 141 2.52 -9.08 -17.85
N ASP A 142 1.28 -9.56 -17.89
CA ASP A 142 0.31 -9.22 -18.92
C ASP A 142 -0.47 -7.97 -18.51
N GLU A 143 -0.26 -6.86 -19.22
CA GLU A 143 -0.95 -5.61 -18.92
C GLU A 143 -2.47 -5.69 -19.16
N ARG A 144 -2.96 -6.66 -19.93
CA ARG A 144 -4.40 -6.87 -20.15
C ARG A 144 -5.13 -7.30 -18.88
N LEU A 145 -4.39 -7.83 -17.90
CA LEU A 145 -4.91 -8.17 -16.57
C LEU A 145 -5.05 -6.93 -15.67
N LEU A 146 -4.47 -5.80 -16.08
CA LEU A 146 -4.43 -4.58 -15.30
C LEU A 146 -5.45 -3.56 -15.81
N LYS A 147 -5.93 -2.73 -14.91
CA LYS A 147 -6.75 -1.58 -15.26
C LYS A 147 -5.96 -0.62 -16.17
N PRO A 148 -6.47 -0.29 -17.37
CA PRO A 148 -5.85 0.70 -18.25
C PRO A 148 -5.73 2.07 -17.58
N GLU A 149 -4.74 2.86 -17.98
CA GLU A 149 -4.53 4.18 -17.36
C GLU A 149 -5.68 5.15 -17.59
N ALA A 150 -6.33 5.11 -18.74
CA ALA A 150 -7.49 5.96 -19.02
C ALA A 150 -8.67 5.71 -18.06
N LEU A 151 -8.70 4.54 -17.39
CA LEU A 151 -9.72 4.22 -16.40
C LEU A 151 -9.23 4.48 -14.96
N ARG A 152 -7.94 4.77 -14.76
CA ARG A 152 -7.37 5.17 -13.47
C ARG A 152 -7.52 6.68 -13.30
N GLY A 153 -8.20 7.10 -12.24
CA GLY A 153 -8.45 8.51 -11.97
C GLY A 153 -9.32 8.68 -10.73
N LEU A 154 -9.16 9.82 -10.06
CA LEU A 154 -10.04 10.30 -8.99
C LEU A 154 -11.15 11.16 -9.59
#